data_AF-A0A7K2TI36-F1
#
_entry.id   AF-A0A7K2TI36-F1
#
_cell.length_a   1.000
_cell.length_b   1.000
_cell.length_c   1.000
_cell.angle_alpha   90.00
_cell.angle_beta   90.00
_cell.angle_gamma   90.00
#
_symmetry.space_group_name_H-M   'P 1'
#
loop_
_entity.id
_entity.type
_entity.pdbx_description
1 polymer ?
#
loop_
_entity_poly.entity_id
_entity_poly.type
_entity_poly.pdbx_seq_one_letter_code
_entity_poly.pdbx_strand_id
1 'polypeptide(L)'
;MTSRPRFHPGDGRPRYVGPAVVIFPDGREAPVDVSLVLRYDPSRTDNRESDRDSTWAGGITLADEVTDVDLFDAAPGILRLPDGRESEFMATSGPRKSGCSGLGPAPFVTPDPSSA
;
A
#
# COMPACT_ATOMS: atom_id res chain seq x y z
N MET A 1 -1.34 -1.83 22.10
CA MET A 1 -1.11 -1.79 20.64
C MET A 1 -1.32 -3.19 20.08
N THR A 2 -2.52 -3.46 19.56
CA THR A 2 -2.88 -4.77 19.01
C THR A 2 -2.40 -4.82 17.56
N SER A 3 -1.29 -5.52 17.32
CA SER A 3 -0.75 -5.75 15.97
C SER A 3 -1.82 -6.43 15.11
N ARG A 4 -2.10 -5.87 13.93
CA ARG A 4 -3.08 -6.45 13.00
C ARG A 4 -2.61 -7.83 12.52
N PRO A 5 -3.51 -8.82 12.39
CA PRO A 5 -3.14 -10.10 11.80
C PRO A 5 -2.69 -9.90 10.35
N ARG A 6 -1.59 -10.56 9.98
CA ARG A 6 -1.07 -10.58 8.60
C ARG A 6 -2.14 -11.17 7.68
N PHE A 7 -2.35 -10.55 6.51
CA PHE A 7 -3.22 -11.10 5.47
C PHE A 7 -2.55 -12.36 4.88
N HIS A 8 -3.15 -13.55 5.05
CA HIS A 8 -2.69 -14.87 4.55
C HIS A 8 -1.21 -15.25 4.84
N PRO A 9 -0.80 -15.44 6.10
CA PRO A 9 0.58 -15.86 6.39
C PRO A 9 0.91 -17.21 5.72
N GLY A 10 1.96 -17.26 4.88
CA GLY A 10 2.54 -18.52 4.36
C GLY A 10 2.50 -18.75 2.85
N ASP A 11 1.98 -17.82 2.04
CA ASP A 11 1.90 -17.96 0.57
C ASP A 11 3.17 -17.50 -0.19
N GLY A 12 4.25 -17.15 0.52
CA GLY A 12 5.51 -16.68 -0.05
C GLY A 12 5.49 -15.25 -0.61
N ARG A 13 4.37 -14.51 -0.50
CA ARG A 13 4.24 -13.17 -1.08
C ARG A 13 4.95 -12.08 -0.26
N PRO A 14 5.66 -11.14 -0.90
CA PRO A 14 6.14 -9.92 -0.27
C PRO A 14 5.00 -9.15 0.40
N ARG A 15 5.26 -8.67 1.61
CA ARG A 15 4.30 -7.95 2.45
C ARG A 15 4.99 -6.81 3.17
N TYR A 16 4.20 -5.80 3.50
CA TYR A 16 4.60 -4.74 4.41
C TYR A 16 3.50 -4.51 5.45
N VAL A 17 3.86 -4.53 6.72
CA VAL A 17 2.96 -4.17 7.83
C VAL A 17 3.70 -3.18 8.70
N GLY A 18 3.20 -1.97 8.81
CA GLY A 18 3.89 -0.91 9.53
C GLY A 18 3.37 0.49 9.20
N PRO A 19 4.09 1.51 9.68
CA PRO A 19 3.71 2.90 9.46
C PRO A 19 3.95 3.34 8.01
N ALA A 20 3.15 4.28 7.54
CA ALA A 20 3.30 4.97 6.26
C ALA A 20 2.63 6.35 6.33
N VAL A 21 2.68 7.09 5.24
CA VAL A 21 1.97 8.36 5.06
C VAL A 21 1.11 8.28 3.81
N VAL A 22 -0.15 8.68 3.91
CA VAL A 22 -1.02 8.95 2.76
C VAL A 22 -0.89 10.43 2.40
N ILE A 23 -0.62 10.70 1.13
CA ILE A 23 -0.63 12.05 0.55
C ILE A 23 -1.88 12.15 -0.33
N PHE A 24 -2.73 13.11 0.00
CA PHE A 24 -3.98 13.38 -0.68
C PHE A 24 -3.76 14.17 -1.98
N PRO A 25 -4.72 14.17 -2.91
CA PRO A 25 -4.66 14.98 -4.14
C PRO A 25 -4.42 16.48 -3.89
N ASP A 26 -4.88 16.99 -2.75
CA ASP A 26 -4.72 18.39 -2.34
C ASP A 26 -3.38 18.69 -1.63
N GLY A 27 -2.51 17.68 -1.52
CA GLY A 27 -1.20 17.78 -0.87
C GLY A 27 -1.21 17.64 0.65
N ARG A 28 -2.37 17.42 1.29
CA ARG A 28 -2.41 17.07 2.71
C ARG A 28 -1.76 15.72 2.93
N GLU A 29 -1.16 15.54 4.10
CA GLU A 29 -0.53 14.29 4.52
C GLU A 29 -1.21 13.76 5.79
N ALA A 30 -1.44 12.45 5.85
CA ALA A 30 -1.96 11.79 7.05
C ALA A 30 -1.11 10.57 7.42
N PRO A 31 -0.68 10.45 8.69
CA PRO A 31 0.02 9.26 9.15
C PRO A 31 -0.93 8.07 9.25
N VAL A 32 -0.48 6.89 8.79
CA VAL A 32 -1.29 5.68 8.73
C VAL A 32 -0.50 4.44 9.15
N ASP A 33 -1.22 3.43 9.63
CA ASP A 33 -0.75 2.06 9.69
C ASP A 33 -1.31 1.27 8.51
N VAL A 34 -0.43 0.55 7.81
CA VAL A 34 -0.79 -0.24 6.63
C VAL A 34 -0.51 -1.72 6.82
N SER A 35 -1.24 -2.53 6.06
CA SER A 35 -0.96 -3.95 5.84
C SER A 35 -1.13 -4.24 4.35
N LEU A 36 -0.02 -4.36 3.63
CA LEU A 36 0.07 -4.48 2.18
C LEU A 36 0.62 -5.85 1.78
N VAL A 37 0.22 -6.31 0.60
CA VAL A 37 0.71 -7.54 -0.03
C VAL A 37 0.85 -7.32 -1.53
N LEU A 38 1.93 -7.84 -2.11
CA LEU A 38 2.10 -7.88 -3.56
C LEU A 38 1.13 -8.93 -4.12
N ARG A 39 0.33 -8.53 -5.11
CA ARG A 39 -0.57 -9.43 -5.84
C ARG A 39 0.10 -9.80 -7.16
N TYR A 40 0.39 -11.08 -7.29
CA TYR A 40 0.92 -11.67 -8.51
C TYR A 40 -0.15 -11.75 -9.59
N ASP A 41 0.25 -11.51 -10.84
CA ASP A 41 -0.56 -11.83 -12.00
C ASP A 41 -0.54 -13.35 -12.21
N PRO A 42 -1.62 -14.09 -11.94
CA PRO A 42 -1.60 -15.55 -12.01
C PRO A 42 -1.25 -16.11 -13.40
N SER A 43 -1.24 -15.30 -14.46
CA SER A 43 -0.83 -15.69 -15.80
C SER A 43 0.69 -15.68 -16.04
N ARG A 44 1.46 -15.12 -15.11
CA ARG A 44 2.92 -14.92 -15.22
C ARG A 44 3.73 -15.91 -14.38
N THR A 45 4.74 -16.53 -14.97
CA THR A 45 5.63 -17.50 -14.31
C THR A 45 6.80 -16.86 -13.58
N ASP A 46 7.07 -15.57 -13.85
CA ASP A 46 8.17 -14.76 -13.34
C ASP A 46 7.74 -13.76 -12.25
N ASN A 47 6.54 -13.94 -11.68
CA ASN A 47 5.88 -13.10 -10.68
C ASN A 47 6.70 -12.66 -9.44
N ARG A 48 7.94 -13.08 -9.28
CA ARG A 48 8.78 -12.73 -8.12
C ARG A 48 9.19 -11.25 -8.12
N GLU A 49 9.12 -10.58 -9.25
CA GLU A 49 9.56 -9.19 -9.43
C GLU A 49 8.37 -8.23 -9.44
N SER A 50 8.53 -7.08 -8.77
CA SER A 50 7.54 -6.00 -8.84
C SER A 50 7.87 -5.12 -10.04
N ASP A 51 6.97 -5.10 -11.03
CA ASP A 51 7.11 -4.32 -12.26
C ASP A 51 5.90 -3.40 -12.50
N ARG A 52 5.85 -2.78 -13.68
CA ARG A 52 4.78 -1.86 -14.10
C ARG A 52 3.37 -2.48 -14.14
N ASP A 53 3.28 -3.79 -14.35
CA ASP A 53 2.00 -4.49 -14.52
C ASP A 53 1.61 -5.27 -13.25
N SER A 54 2.50 -5.28 -12.26
CA SER A 54 2.23 -5.81 -10.93
C SER A 54 1.12 -5.03 -10.23
N THR A 55 0.30 -5.74 -9.47
CA THR A 55 -0.71 -5.11 -8.60
C THR A 55 -0.33 -5.34 -7.16
N TRP A 56 -0.72 -4.43 -6.29
CA TRP A 56 -0.59 -4.63 -4.85
C TRP A 56 -1.86 -4.14 -4.16
N ALA A 57 -2.16 -4.71 -3.00
CA ALA A 57 -3.36 -4.35 -2.26
C ALA A 57 -3.15 -4.50 -0.76
N GLY A 58 -4.06 -3.91 0.00
CA GLY A 58 -3.97 -3.97 1.44
C GLY A 58 -5.07 -3.20 2.15
N GLY A 59 -4.79 -2.87 3.40
CA GLY A 59 -5.60 -1.95 4.20
C GLY A 59 -4.75 -0.84 4.78
N ILE A 60 -5.33 0.34 4.87
CA ILE A 60 -4.80 1.59 5.43
C ILE A 60 -5.67 1.99 6.61
N THR A 61 -5.07 2.53 7.65
CA THR A 61 -5.82 3.08 8.78
C THR A 61 -5.11 4.27 9.38
N LEU A 62 -5.87 5.32 9.68
CA LEU A 62 -5.34 6.50 10.36
C LEU A 62 -4.67 6.10 11.68
N ALA A 63 -3.46 6.61 11.88
CA ALA A 63 -2.62 6.26 13.03
C ALA A 63 -3.17 6.84 14.35
N ASP A 64 -3.96 7.92 14.29
CA ASP A 64 -4.55 8.59 15.44
C ASP A 64 -6.05 8.86 15.26
N GLU A 65 -6.73 9.18 16.36
CA GLU A 65 -8.18 9.49 16.41
C GLU A 65 -8.51 10.96 16.14
N VAL A 66 -7.50 11.83 16.06
CA VAL A 66 -7.69 13.29 15.99
C VAL A 66 -7.66 13.81 14.55
N THR A 67 -7.01 13.07 13.65
CA THR A 67 -6.96 13.39 12.23
C THR A 67 -8.36 13.32 11.63
N ASP A 68 -8.86 14.49 11.23
CA ASP A 68 -10.16 14.68 10.60
C ASP A 68 -10.01 14.67 9.06
N VAL A 69 -9.64 13.51 8.53
CA VAL A 69 -9.59 13.25 7.09
C VAL A 69 -10.37 11.99 6.75
N ASP A 70 -10.94 11.95 5.55
CA ASP A 70 -11.58 10.78 4.99
C ASP A 70 -10.59 10.09 4.03
N LEU A 71 -10.09 8.90 4.39
CA LEU A 71 -9.19 8.12 3.54
C LEU A 71 -9.79 7.77 2.18
N PHE A 72 -11.12 7.81 2.02
CA PHE A 72 -11.77 7.61 0.75
C PHE A 72 -11.52 8.79 -0.22
N ASP A 73 -11.30 9.99 0.30
CA ASP A 73 -10.95 11.19 -0.48
C ASP A 73 -9.50 11.15 -1.00
N ALA A 74 -8.68 10.21 -0.50
CA ALA A 74 -7.32 9.99 -0.98
C ALA A 74 -7.27 9.21 -2.31
N ALA A 75 -8.34 9.12 -3.10
CA ALA A 75 -8.36 8.34 -4.34
C ALA A 75 -8.42 9.23 -5.60
N PRO A 76 -7.40 9.23 -6.48
CA PRO A 76 -6.08 8.59 -6.31
C PRO A 76 -5.23 9.33 -5.28
N GLY A 77 -4.32 8.62 -4.62
CA GLY A 77 -3.45 9.20 -3.60
C GLY A 77 -2.11 8.50 -3.61
N ILE A 78 -1.13 9.09 -2.93
CA ILE A 78 0.22 8.52 -2.84
C ILE A 78 0.40 7.88 -1.48
N LEU A 79 0.89 6.65 -1.47
CA LEU A 79 1.35 6.00 -0.25
C LEU A 79 2.88 6.08 -0.19
N ARG A 80 3.39 6.81 0.80
CA ARG A 80 4.82 6.97 1.09
C ARG A 80 5.24 6.10 2.26
N LEU A 81 6.25 5.26 2.06
CA LEU A 81 6.84 4.44 3.12
C LEU A 81 7.94 5.21 3.88
N PRO A 82 8.37 4.74 5.07
CA PRO A 82 9.40 5.43 5.86
C PRO A 82 10.75 5.61 5.19
N ASP A 83 11.07 4.80 4.18
CA ASP A 83 12.29 4.91 3.38
C ASP A 83 12.16 5.87 2.18
N GLY A 84 11.02 6.57 2.08
CA GLY A 84 10.74 7.54 1.03
C GLY A 84 10.21 6.95 -0.27
N ARG A 85 10.07 5.62 -0.38
CA ARG A 85 9.44 5.02 -1.56
C ARG A 85 7.95 5.35 -1.61
N GLU A 86 7.48 5.64 -2.81
CA GLU A 86 6.11 6.09 -3.08
C GLU A 86 5.46 5.22 -4.15
N SER A 87 4.14 5.09 -4.05
CA SER A 87 3.33 4.49 -5.12
C SER A 87 1.91 5.04 -5.04
N GLU A 88 1.30 5.25 -6.21
CA GLU A 88 -0.10 5.65 -6.31
C GLU A 88 -1.01 4.49 -5.91
N PHE A 89 -2.10 4.82 -5.21
CA PHE A 89 -3.11 3.86 -4.84
C PHE A 89 -4.52 4.46 -4.97
N MET A 90 -5.48 3.56 -5.08
CA MET A 90 -6.91 3.84 -4.98
C MET A 90 -7.41 3.37 -3.62
N ALA A 91 -8.05 4.26 -2.87
CA ALA A 91 -8.88 3.89 -1.72
C ALA A 91 -10.16 3.19 -2.22
N THR A 92 -10.59 2.15 -1.53
CA THR A 92 -11.70 1.28 -2.00
C THR A 92 -12.87 1.20 -1.02
N SER A 93 -12.73 1.73 0.19
CA SER A 93 -13.76 1.69 1.24
C SER A 93 -13.42 2.63 2.39
N GLY A 94 -14.41 3.09 3.15
CA GLY A 94 -14.27 3.54 4.56
C GLY A 94 -13.39 4.77 4.89
N PRO A 95 -13.85 5.66 5.79
CA PRO A 95 -13.16 6.93 6.04
C PRO A 95 -11.91 6.83 6.91
N ARG A 96 -11.95 6.02 7.98
CA ARG A 96 -10.80 5.85 8.90
C ARG A 96 -9.99 4.60 8.65
N LYS A 97 -10.63 3.60 8.02
CA LYS A 97 -10.05 2.32 7.65
C LYS A 97 -10.46 2.06 6.22
N SER A 98 -9.47 1.98 5.35
CA SER A 98 -9.71 1.84 3.91
C SER A 98 -8.97 0.65 3.35
N GLY A 99 -9.64 -0.15 2.52
CA GLY A 99 -8.93 -1.04 1.61
C GLY A 99 -8.21 -0.20 0.55
N CYS A 100 -7.03 -0.62 0.11
CA CYS A 100 -6.30 0.06 -0.96
C CYS A 100 -5.80 -0.92 -2.02
N SER A 101 -5.62 -0.43 -3.24
CA SER A 101 -4.92 -1.13 -4.30
C SER A 101 -4.13 -0.16 -5.18
N GLY A 102 -2.93 -0.55 -5.58
CA GLY A 102 -2.11 0.20 -6.52
C GLY A 102 -1.68 -0.65 -7.71
N LEU A 103 -1.27 0.04 -8.77
CA LEU A 103 -0.70 -0.50 -10.00
C LEU A 103 0.77 -0.11 -10.09
N GLY A 104 1.59 -0.98 -10.68
CA GLY A 104 3.01 -0.75 -10.84
C GLY A 104 3.83 -1.16 -9.62
N PRO A 105 5.07 -0.65 -9.49
CA PRO A 105 5.96 -1.12 -8.45
C PRO A 105 5.35 -0.87 -7.08
N ALA A 106 5.20 -1.95 -6.32
CA ALA A 106 4.76 -1.89 -4.94
C ALA A 106 5.82 -1.13 -4.13
N PRO A 107 5.43 -0.12 -3.33
CA PRO A 107 6.41 0.76 -2.69
C PRO A 107 7.24 0.02 -1.61
N PHE A 108 6.86 -1.21 -1.26
CA PHE A 108 7.54 -2.05 -0.29
C PHE A 108 8.44 -3.14 -0.91
N VAL A 109 8.45 -3.28 -2.23
CA VAL A 109 9.35 -4.20 -2.95
C VAL A 109 10.44 -3.38 -3.61
N THR A 110 11.68 -3.82 -3.48
CA THR A 110 12.78 -3.19 -4.21
C THR A 110 12.64 -3.61 -5.68
N PRO A 111 12.56 -2.67 -6.65
CA PRO A 111 12.58 -3.05 -8.05
C PRO A 111 13.88 -3.79 -8.35
N ASP A 112 13.80 -4.84 -9.16
CA ASP A 112 15.02 -5.52 -9.62
C ASP A 112 15.79 -4.55 -10.53
N PRO A 113 17.09 -4.28 -10.26
CA PRO A 113 17.89 -3.43 -11.13
C PRO A 113 17.98 -3.93 -12.59
N SER A 114 17.55 -5.16 -12.91
CA SER A 114 17.48 -5.66 -14.29
C SER A 114 16.21 -5.30 -15.08
N SER A 115 15.22 -4.64 -14.47
CA SER A 115 13.93 -4.33 -15.13
C SER A 115 13.87 -2.91 -15.74
N ALA A 116 15.00 -2.21 -15.86
CA ALA A 116 15.10 -0.85 -16.41
C ALA A 116 15.54 -0.81 -17.89
#